data_AF-A0AAV3H0V7-F1
#
_entry.id   AF-A0AAV3H0V7-F1
#
_cell.length_a   1.000
_cell.length_b   1.000
_cell.length_c   1.000
_cell.angle_alpha   90.00
_cell.angle_beta   90.00
_cell.angle_gamma   90.00
#
_symmetry.space_group_name_H-M   'P 1'
#
loop_
_entity.id
_entity.type
_entity.pdbx_description
1 polymer ?
#
loop_
_entity_poly.entity_id
_entity_poly.type
_entity_poly.pdbx_seq_one_letter_code
_entity_poly.pdbx_strand_id
1 'polypeptide(L)'
;MRYRNSRQVTGVVKNVTASQSCGKWYISIQTENEVSTPVHPSALMVGLDAGVAKLATLSDGTVFGPVNSFQKNQKTLARLQRQLSRKVKFSNNWQKQKRKIQRLHSCIANIRRDYLHKVTTTVSKNHAMIVI
;
A
#
# COMPACT_ATOMS: atom_id res chain seq x y z
N MET A 1 -16.59 -12.15 -15.17
CA MET A 1 -15.52 -12.03 -14.14
C MET A 1 -14.43 -11.13 -14.71
N ARG A 2 -14.00 -10.06 -14.03
CA ARG A 2 -12.95 -9.15 -14.54
C ARG A 2 -11.59 -9.59 -14.00
N TYR A 3 -10.65 -9.92 -14.90
CA TYR A 3 -9.26 -10.22 -14.58
C TYR A 3 -8.39 -8.98 -14.84
N ARG A 4 -7.46 -8.68 -13.93
CA ARG A 4 -6.43 -7.66 -14.12
C ARG A 4 -5.08 -8.34 -14.04
N ASN A 5 -4.39 -8.44 -15.18
CA ASN A 5 -3.00 -8.84 -15.18
C ASN A 5 -2.13 -7.66 -14.73
N SER A 6 -1.33 -7.84 -13.68
CA SER A 6 -0.45 -6.78 -13.17
C SER A 6 0.90 -6.76 -13.87
N ARG A 7 1.44 -7.93 -14.23
CA ARG A 7 2.70 -8.14 -14.95
C ARG A 7 2.74 -9.55 -15.54
N GLN A 8 3.50 -9.75 -16.61
CA GLN A 8 3.79 -11.10 -17.08
C GLN A 8 4.63 -11.87 -16.05
N VAL A 9 4.41 -13.19 -15.98
CA VAL A 9 5.15 -14.08 -15.09
C VAL A 9 6.41 -14.51 -15.84
N THR A 10 7.57 -14.14 -15.31
CA THR A 10 8.88 -14.55 -15.84
C THR A 10 9.51 -15.54 -14.89
N GLY A 11 10.23 -16.55 -15.41
CA GLY A 11 10.94 -17.52 -14.59
C GLY A 11 10.16 -18.74 -14.15
N VAL A 12 10.79 -19.49 -13.25
CA VAL A 12 10.24 -20.73 -12.72
C VAL A 12 9.30 -20.42 -11.56
N VAL A 13 8.01 -20.73 -11.72
CA VAL A 13 7.04 -20.57 -10.65
C VAL A 13 7.33 -21.57 -9.53
N LYS A 14 7.48 -21.07 -8.30
CA LYS A 14 7.70 -21.90 -7.10
C LYS A 14 6.45 -22.05 -6.25
N ASN A 15 5.68 -20.99 -6.12
CA ASN A 15 4.50 -20.96 -5.26
C ASN A 15 3.45 -20.00 -5.82
N VAL A 16 2.17 -20.35 -5.64
CA VAL A 16 1.03 -19.52 -5.98
C VAL A 16 0.13 -19.40 -4.76
N THR A 17 -0.01 -18.19 -4.22
CA THR A 17 -0.88 -17.92 -3.08
C THR A 17 -2.13 -17.19 -3.56
N ALA A 18 -3.29 -17.83 -3.37
CA ALA A 18 -4.60 -17.20 -3.57
C ALA A 18 -5.09 -16.59 -2.26
N SER A 19 -5.48 -15.31 -2.30
CA SER A 19 -6.02 -14.60 -1.14
C SER A 19 -7.25 -13.79 -1.51
N GLN A 20 -8.14 -13.58 -0.54
CA GLN A 20 -9.34 -12.77 -0.74
C GLN A 20 -9.29 -11.54 0.18
N SER A 21 -9.49 -10.35 -0.39
CA SER A 21 -9.61 -9.11 0.39
C SER A 21 -10.66 -8.18 -0.22
N CYS A 22 -11.59 -7.72 0.63
CA CYS A 22 -12.68 -6.81 0.27
C CYS A 22 -13.53 -7.24 -0.94
N GLY A 23 -13.77 -8.55 -1.06
CA GLY A 23 -14.55 -9.13 -2.15
C GLY A 23 -13.79 -9.18 -3.48
N LYS A 24 -12.46 -9.01 -3.45
CA LYS A 24 -11.56 -9.25 -4.58
C LYS A 24 -10.67 -10.43 -4.27
N TRP A 25 -10.40 -11.24 -5.29
CA TRP A 25 -9.39 -12.28 -5.26
C TRP A 25 -8.06 -11.71 -5.77
N TYR A 26 -6.98 -12.10 -5.12
CA TYR A 26 -5.61 -11.78 -5.49
C TYR A 26 -4.84 -13.08 -5.61
N ILE A 27 -4.02 -13.16 -6.65
CA ILE A 27 -3.12 -14.28 -6.88
C ILE A 27 -1.70 -13.70 -6.84
N SER A 28 -0.89 -14.17 -5.90
CA SER A 28 0.53 -13.85 -5.80
C SER A 28 1.33 -15.03 -6.33
N ILE A 29 2.17 -14.78 -7.33
CA ILE A 29 2.97 -15.81 -7.99
C ILE A 29 4.43 -15.53 -7.62
N GLN A 30 5.04 -16.45 -6.88
CA GLN A 30 6.46 -16.40 -6.56
C GLN A 30 7.23 -17.10 -7.67
N THR A 31 8.21 -16.41 -8.24
CA THR A 31 9.06 -16.91 -9.31
C THR A 31 10.52 -16.85 -8.91
N GLU A 32 11.28 -17.84 -9.36
CA GLU A 32 12.73 -17.87 -9.30
C GLU A 32 13.28 -17.47 -10.67
N ASN A 33 14.21 -16.52 -10.66
CA ASN A 33 14.91 -16.02 -11.85
C ASN A 33 16.33 -15.62 -11.46
N GLU A 34 17.28 -15.93 -12.34
CA GLU A 34 18.61 -15.34 -12.28
C GLU A 34 18.54 -13.91 -12.83
N VAL A 35 18.92 -12.93 -12.01
CA VAL A 35 18.96 -11.52 -12.38
C VAL A 35 20.36 -11.01 -12.05
N SER A 36 20.99 -10.33 -13.01
CA SER A 36 22.28 -9.69 -12.76
C SER A 36 22.14 -8.63 -11.68
N THR A 37 23.20 -8.42 -10.89
CA THR A 37 23.24 -7.39 -9.86
C THR A 37 23.04 -6.02 -10.52
N PRO A 38 21.97 -5.28 -10.17
CA PRO A 38 21.70 -4.00 -10.81
C PRO A 38 22.75 -2.99 -10.36
N VAL A 39 23.50 -2.43 -11.30
CA VAL A 39 24.42 -1.31 -11.05
C VAL A 39 23.63 -0.02 -11.17
N HIS A 40 23.57 0.74 -10.07
CA HIS A 40 22.91 2.04 -10.08
C HIS A 40 23.79 3.07 -10.82
N PRO A 41 23.23 3.90 -11.72
CA PRO A 41 24.03 4.83 -12.53
C PRO A 41 24.60 6.00 -11.72
N SER A 42 23.98 6.35 -10.60
CA SER A 42 24.46 7.37 -9.67
C SER A 42 25.31 6.74 -8.56
N ALA A 43 26.29 7.47 -8.04
CA ALA A 43 27.07 7.14 -6.84
C ALA A 43 26.60 7.92 -5.58
N LEU A 44 25.50 8.67 -5.69
CA LEU A 44 25.01 9.51 -4.60
C LEU A 44 24.49 8.67 -3.43
N MET A 45 24.93 9.07 -2.24
CA MET A 45 24.48 8.57 -0.95
C MET A 45 23.59 9.62 -0.28
N VAL A 46 22.48 9.19 0.31
CA VAL A 46 21.56 10.08 1.04
C VAL A 46 21.18 9.48 2.39
N GLY A 47 21.20 10.32 3.42
CA GLY A 47 20.62 9.99 4.72
C GLY A 47 19.10 10.10 4.67
N LEU A 48 18.38 9.17 5.30
CA LEU A 48 16.92 9.14 5.36
C LEU A 48 16.48 9.06 6.81
N ASP A 49 15.87 10.14 7.30
CA ASP A 49 15.20 10.18 8.60
C ASP A 49 13.69 10.00 8.40
N ALA A 50 13.12 8.96 9.02
CA ALA A 50 11.70 8.61 8.88
C ALA A 50 10.90 9.01 10.13
N GLY A 51 9.78 9.72 9.93
CA GLY A 51 8.96 10.21 11.02
C GLY A 51 7.45 10.09 10.80
N VAL A 52 6.69 10.53 11.81
CA VAL A 52 5.21 10.55 11.75
C VAL A 52 4.70 11.86 11.17
N ALA A 53 5.28 13.00 11.58
CA ALA A 53 4.92 14.33 11.08
C ALA A 53 5.47 14.59 9.67
N LYS A 54 6.66 14.07 9.37
CA LYS A 54 7.27 14.01 8.05
C LYS A 54 7.53 12.55 7.76
N LEU A 55 7.00 12.01 6.65
CA LEU A 55 7.17 10.60 6.32
C LEU A 55 8.65 10.24 6.18
N ALA A 56 9.41 11.06 5.44
CA ALA A 56 10.85 10.92 5.30
C ALA A 56 11.48 12.28 5.02
N THR A 57 12.63 12.56 5.62
CA THR A 57 13.50 13.70 5.32
C THR A 57 14.82 13.17 4.81
N LEU A 58 15.23 13.63 3.63
CA LEU A 58 16.51 13.29 3.04
C LEU A 58 17.57 14.32 3.44
N SER A 59 18.83 13.90 3.51
CA SER A 59 19.96 14.79 3.83
C SER A 59 20.21 15.87 2.77
N ASP A 60 19.65 15.71 1.57
CA ASP A 60 19.65 16.72 0.50
C ASP A 60 18.62 17.86 0.72
N GLY A 61 17.83 17.78 1.80
CA GLY A 61 16.77 18.74 2.13
C GLY A 61 15.39 18.37 1.58
N THR A 62 15.26 17.28 0.82
CA THR A 62 13.96 16.81 0.31
C THR A 62 13.11 16.27 1.45
N VAL A 63 11.86 16.73 1.56
CA VAL A 63 10.92 16.29 2.59
C VAL A 63 9.69 15.64 1.96
N PHE A 64 9.43 14.40 2.33
CA PHE A 64 8.19 13.69 2.03
C PHE A 64 7.19 13.86 3.17
N GLY A 65 6.08 14.56 2.93
CA GLY A 65 5.01 14.74 3.91
C GLY A 65 4.04 13.55 4.00
N PRO A 66 3.33 13.35 5.10
CA PRO A 66 2.33 12.28 5.19
C PRO A 66 1.10 12.60 4.33
N VAL A 67 0.55 11.60 3.65
CA VAL A 67 -0.67 11.75 2.82
C VAL A 67 -1.96 11.98 3.63
N ASN A 68 -1.92 11.72 4.95
CA ASN A 68 -3.04 11.92 5.89
C ASN A 68 -4.35 11.27 5.41
N SER A 69 -4.25 10.11 4.75
CA SER A 69 -5.38 9.40 4.15
C SER A 69 -6.47 9.03 5.16
N PHE A 70 -6.07 8.72 6.41
CA PHE A 70 -6.99 8.44 7.50
C PHE A 70 -7.77 9.69 7.91
N GLN A 71 -7.07 10.80 8.19
CA GLN A 71 -7.69 12.05 8.64
C GLN A 71 -8.76 12.55 7.65
N LYS A 72 -8.46 12.49 6.35
CA LYS A 72 -9.42 12.84 5.28
C LYS A 72 -10.69 11.99 5.29
N ASN A 73 -10.60 10.72 5.72
CA ASN A 73 -11.71 9.77 5.71
C ASN A 73 -12.33 9.53 7.09
N GLN A 74 -11.79 10.13 8.14
CA GLN A 74 -12.18 9.89 9.54
C GLN A 74 -13.66 10.22 9.80
N LYS A 75 -14.15 11.36 9.29
CA LYS A 75 -15.56 11.75 9.43
C LYS A 75 -16.50 10.72 8.79
N THR A 76 -16.16 10.25 7.59
CA THR A 76 -16.92 9.22 6.89
C THR A 76 -16.89 7.89 7.63
N LEU A 77 -15.72 7.49 8.13
CA LEU A 77 -15.55 6.26 8.91
C LEU A 77 -16.39 6.28 10.19
N ALA A 78 -16.33 7.37 10.96
CA ALA A 78 -17.11 7.54 12.18
C ALA A 78 -18.62 7.48 11.90
N ARG A 79 -19.10 8.12 10.82
CA ARG A 79 -20.50 8.02 10.39
C ARG A 79 -20.90 6.58 10.07
N LEU A 80 -20.07 5.85 9.33
CA LEU A 80 -20.35 4.46 8.96
C LEU A 80 -20.37 3.54 10.18
N GLN A 81 -19.46 3.74 11.14
CA GLN A 81 -19.40 3.00 12.40
C GLN A 81 -20.63 3.27 13.29
N ARG A 82 -21.06 4.54 13.43
CA ARG A 82 -22.30 4.89 14.15
C ARG A 82 -23.56 4.30 13.50
N GLN A 83 -23.58 4.21 12.17
CA GLN A 83 -24.65 3.50 11.46
C GLN A 83 -24.62 1.98 11.70
N LEU A 84 -23.45 1.38 11.91
CA LEU A 84 -23.31 -0.05 12.21
C LEU A 84 -23.82 -0.37 13.62
N SER A 85 -23.51 0.47 14.61
CA SER A 85 -23.90 0.22 16.01
C SER A 85 -25.41 0.23 16.23
N ARG A 86 -26.16 0.96 15.39
CA ARG A 86 -27.64 0.99 15.41
C ARG A 86 -28.29 -0.21 14.73
N LYS A 87 -27.53 -1.12 14.11
CA LYS A 87 -28.07 -2.27 13.37
C LYS A 87 -28.00 -3.54 14.21
N VAL A 88 -29.05 -4.37 14.10
CA VAL A 88 -29.09 -5.71 14.70
C VAL A 88 -27.89 -6.52 14.21
N LYS A 89 -27.05 -6.97 15.15
CA LYS A 89 -25.83 -7.74 14.86
C LYS A 89 -26.17 -8.96 14.00
N PHE A 90 -25.31 -9.25 13.02
CA PHE A 90 -25.47 -10.35 12.06
C PHE A 90 -26.63 -10.28 11.07
N SER A 91 -27.56 -9.32 11.20
CA SER A 91 -28.59 -9.10 10.19
C SER A 91 -27.99 -8.79 8.81
N ASN A 92 -28.75 -9.03 7.75
CA ASN A 92 -28.35 -8.70 6.36
C ASN A 92 -27.94 -7.23 6.22
N ASN A 93 -28.63 -6.32 6.91
CA ASN A 93 -28.32 -4.89 6.90
C ASN A 93 -27.03 -4.57 7.66
N TRP A 94 -26.74 -5.28 8.75
CA TRP A 94 -25.48 -5.16 9.49
C TRP A 94 -24.30 -5.64 8.66
N GLN A 95 -24.42 -6.79 7.98
CA GLN A 95 -23.38 -7.30 7.08
C GLN A 95 -23.09 -6.34 5.91
N LYS A 96 -24.14 -5.78 5.29
CA LYS A 96 -24.01 -4.74 4.25
C LYS A 96 -23.24 -3.51 4.77
N GLN A 97 -23.52 -3.06 5.99
CA GLN A 97 -22.84 -1.91 6.58
C GLN A 97 -21.39 -2.22 6.96
N LYS A 98 -21.11 -3.38 7.55
CA LYS A 98 -19.76 -3.85 7.85
C LYS A 98 -18.89 -3.89 6.60
N ARG A 99 -19.44 -4.37 5.48
CA ARG A 99 -18.76 -4.38 4.18
C ARG A 99 -18.39 -2.98 3.69
N LYS A 100 -19.24 -1.96 3.92
CA LYS A 100 -18.92 -0.56 3.57
C LYS A 100 -17.72 -0.04 4.38
N ILE A 101 -17.69 -0.33 5.69
CA ILE A 101 -16.57 0.03 6.58
C ILE A 101 -15.27 -0.65 6.11
N GLN A 102 -15.32 -1.96 5.84
CA GLN A 102 -14.16 -2.72 5.35
C GLN A 102 -13.61 -2.16 4.02
N ARG A 103 -14.49 -1.78 3.09
CA ARG A 103 -14.10 -1.13 1.83
C ARG A 103 -13.40 0.20 2.07
N LEU A 104 -13.89 1.01 3.01
CA LEU A 104 -13.27 2.29 3.35
C LEU A 104 -11.89 2.09 3.97
N HIS A 105 -11.74 1.16 4.92
CA HIS A 105 -10.43 0.82 5.49
C HIS A 105 -9.43 0.37 4.42
N SER A 106 -9.86 -0.48 3.50
CA SER A 106 -8.99 -0.92 2.40
C SER A 106 -8.63 0.21 1.45
N CYS A 107 -9.54 1.16 1.20
CA CYS A 107 -9.23 2.36 0.42
C CYS A 107 -8.14 3.19 1.10
N ILE A 108 -8.30 3.49 2.40
CA ILE A 108 -7.32 4.26 3.19
C ILE A 108 -5.94 3.57 3.18
N ALA A 109 -5.92 2.24 3.37
CA ALA A 109 -4.71 1.44 3.35
C ALA A 109 -4.04 1.43 1.96
N ASN A 110 -4.84 1.32 0.90
CA ASN A 110 -4.35 1.35 -0.48
C ASN A 110 -3.75 2.70 -0.87
N ILE A 111 -4.37 3.81 -0.46
CA ILE A 111 -3.82 5.16 -0.67
C ILE A 111 -2.45 5.29 0.03
N ARG A 112 -2.35 4.84 1.29
CA ARG A 112 -1.08 4.89 2.02
C ARG A 112 -0.01 4.03 1.35
N ARG A 113 -0.37 2.81 0.91
CA ARG A 113 0.56 1.90 0.24
C ARG A 113 1.04 2.45 -1.11
N ASP A 114 0.14 3.02 -1.91
CA ASP A 114 0.48 3.68 -3.17
C ASP A 114 1.48 4.83 -2.95
N TYR A 115 1.23 5.67 -1.95
CA TYR A 115 2.15 6.75 -1.62
C TYR A 115 3.53 6.24 -1.20
N LEU A 116 3.58 5.24 -0.31
CA LEU A 116 4.85 4.64 0.14
C LEU A 116 5.64 4.07 -1.05
N HIS A 117 4.99 3.33 -1.95
CA HIS A 117 5.66 2.80 -3.14
C HIS A 117 6.19 3.89 -4.07
N LYS A 118 5.46 4.99 -4.23
CA LYS A 118 5.93 6.13 -5.04
C LYS A 118 7.16 6.77 -4.42
N VAL A 119 7.12 7.03 -3.12
CA VAL A 119 8.25 7.60 -2.38
C VAL A 119 9.48 6.70 -2.49
N THR A 120 9.34 5.41 -2.17
CA THR A 120 10.49 4.48 -2.23
C THR A 120 11.03 4.33 -3.65
N THR A 121 10.17 4.35 -4.67
CA THR A 121 10.59 4.32 -6.07
C THR A 121 11.36 5.59 -6.45
N THR A 122 10.91 6.76 -6.00
CA THR A 122 11.63 8.03 -6.23
C THR A 122 13.00 7.99 -5.56
N VAL A 123 13.07 7.58 -4.30
CA VAL A 123 14.35 7.50 -3.57
C VAL A 123 15.29 6.51 -4.25
N SER A 124 14.82 5.31 -4.56
CA SER A 124 15.61 4.23 -5.18
C SER A 124 16.08 4.52 -6.60
N LYS A 125 15.43 5.42 -7.34
CA LYS A 125 15.84 5.82 -8.69
C LYS A 125 16.90 6.92 -8.70
N ASN A 126 16.97 7.69 -7.62
CA ASN A 126 17.82 8.89 -7.55
C ASN A 126 19.11 8.64 -6.77
N HIS A 127 19.09 7.72 -5.80
CA HIS A 127 20.19 7.47 -4.88
C HIS A 127 20.66 6.02 -4.95
N ALA A 128 21.98 5.84 -5.03
CA ALA A 128 22.62 4.52 -5.07
C ALA A 128 22.65 3.87 -3.70
N MET A 129 22.84 4.68 -2.66
CA MET A 129 22.99 4.24 -1.28
C MET A 129 22.09 5.09 -0.39
N ILE A 130 21.32 4.41 0.45
CA ILE A 130 20.44 5.03 1.44
C ILE A 130 20.97 4.65 2.81
N VAL A 131 21.24 5.64 3.65
CA VAL A 131 21.66 5.46 5.04
C VAL A 131 20.48 5.85 5.94
N ILE A 132 20.15 5.04 6.93
CA ILE A 132 19.05 5.28 7.89
C ILE A 132 19.66 5.52 9.26
#